data_AF-A0A2E1M666-F1
#
_entry.id   AF-A0A2E1M666-F1
#
_cell.length_a   1.000
_cell.length_b   1.000
_cell.length_c   1.000
_cell.angle_alpha   90.00
_cell.angle_beta   90.00
_cell.angle_gamma   90.00
#
_symmetry.space_group_name_H-M   'P 1'
#
loop_
_entity.id
_entity.type
_entity.pdbx_description
1 polymer ?
#
loop_
_entity_poly.entity_id
_entity_poly.type
_entity_poly.pdbx_seq_one_letter_code
_entity_poly.pdbx_strand_id
1 'polypeptide(L)'
;MNQNNVTMHILGMRCGSCSSKVKSALLSVHGVDSVQVDFQKNIAVATTFLEVDKDLLRGAVAAAGDFSVEGFGEGCESRAHALPVQTTCCVSDESDVDTPSESLYPLFLIVGFILGVTLLIAQSTQDWSIESMMRHFMAGFFLVFSFFKLLNPSGFVSAFKMYDPLAKVIPGWAWAYPIVELFLGVAYLLAWFPALTNMLTLFLMVVGGGGVLHVLRQNKSIRCACLGTTLNLPMTKVTLVENGTMAAMAAVMLLGCGVTGARPPFEQFGLQDLQGLEITLMSIDGDRYPTKSPSIGADLLHGWTVLQRCPLDHHSQAPHVLGILDHAMARGSRSVPVDCFNPRHAIRISSVESVKDFLICFQCRNYMVWVDGVRIGGGDIADDSKDTINLIFESDCQHFSYH
;
A
#
# COMPACT_ATOMS: atom_id res chain seq x y z
N MET A 1 26.96 25.27 -38.56
CA MET A 1 26.74 26.55 -37.84
C MET A 1 27.42 26.40 -36.49
N ASN A 2 28.40 27.23 -36.17
CA ASN A 2 29.06 27.18 -34.86
C ASN A 2 28.04 27.60 -33.80
N GLN A 3 27.77 26.72 -32.85
CA GLN A 3 26.95 27.02 -31.67
C GLN A 3 27.90 27.32 -30.52
N ASN A 4 27.81 28.53 -29.97
CA ASN A 4 28.62 28.95 -28.83
C ASN A 4 27.78 28.84 -27.57
N ASN A 5 28.35 28.29 -26.50
CA ASN A 5 27.68 28.18 -25.21
C ASN A 5 28.23 29.25 -24.26
N VAL A 6 27.33 30.08 -23.75
CA VAL A 6 27.64 31.13 -22.79
C VAL A 6 27.04 30.75 -21.44
N THR A 7 27.90 30.49 -20.46
CA THR A 7 27.49 30.17 -19.09
C THR A 7 27.46 31.43 -18.24
N MET A 8 26.38 31.67 -17.51
CA MET A 8 26.13 32.83 -16.67
C MET A 8 25.84 32.40 -15.23
N HIS A 9 26.49 33.02 -14.26
CA HIS A 9 26.15 32.90 -12.85
C HIS A 9 25.15 34.00 -12.47
N ILE A 10 23.93 33.61 -12.08
CA ILE A 10 22.81 34.52 -11.84
C ILE A 10 22.37 34.45 -10.39
N LEU A 11 22.48 35.57 -9.66
CA LEU A 11 21.95 35.72 -8.32
C LEU A 11 20.48 36.15 -8.32
N GLY A 12 19.78 35.87 -7.21
CA GLY A 12 18.40 36.29 -6.97
C GLY A 12 17.34 35.24 -7.33
N MET A 13 17.73 34.12 -7.94
CA MET A 13 16.81 33.01 -8.23
C MET A 13 16.52 32.19 -6.97
N ARG A 14 15.27 32.19 -6.49
CA ARG A 14 14.87 31.47 -5.27
C ARG A 14 13.87 30.33 -5.52
N CYS A 15 13.29 30.25 -6.72
CA CYS A 15 12.30 29.24 -7.07
C CYS A 15 12.19 29.05 -8.59
N GLY A 16 11.39 28.06 -9.02
CA GLY A 16 11.15 27.75 -10.43
C GLY A 16 10.45 28.87 -11.24
N SER A 17 9.73 29.79 -10.57
CA SER A 17 9.16 30.95 -11.28
C SER A 17 10.22 32.00 -11.58
N CYS A 18 11.25 32.15 -10.73
CA CYS A 18 12.42 32.97 -11.01
C CYS A 18 13.20 32.44 -12.21
N SER A 19 13.48 31.14 -12.27
CA SER A 19 14.18 30.54 -13.42
C SER A 19 13.41 30.70 -14.72
N SER A 20 12.07 30.59 -14.67
CA SER A 20 11.22 30.78 -15.84
C SER A 20 11.27 32.23 -16.36
N LYS A 21 11.30 33.23 -15.48
CA LYS A 21 11.44 34.64 -15.86
C LYS A 21 12.80 34.92 -16.52
N VAL A 22 13.87 34.44 -15.89
CA VAL A 22 15.24 34.57 -16.42
C VAL A 22 15.37 33.88 -17.79
N LYS A 23 14.80 32.69 -17.94
CA LYS A 23 14.80 31.95 -19.21
C LYS A 23 14.10 32.73 -20.32
N SER A 24 12.90 33.25 -20.05
CA SER A 24 12.13 34.03 -21.05
C SER A 24 12.85 35.31 -21.47
N ALA A 25 13.51 35.99 -20.52
CA ALA A 25 14.25 37.20 -20.81
C ALA A 25 15.49 36.93 -21.69
N LEU A 26 16.24 35.87 -21.39
CA LEU A 26 17.40 35.47 -22.19
C LEU A 26 17.02 34.97 -23.58
N LEU A 27 15.89 34.26 -23.73
CA LEU A 27 15.38 33.84 -25.05
C LEU A 27 14.88 35.01 -25.91
N SER A 28 14.56 36.15 -25.29
CA SER A 28 14.13 37.35 -26.01
C SER A 28 15.32 38.13 -26.61
N VAL A 29 16.56 37.76 -26.26
CA VAL A 29 17.76 38.39 -26.79
C VAL A 29 18.05 37.84 -28.19
N HIS A 30 18.16 38.74 -29.17
CA HIS A 30 18.48 38.37 -30.54
C HIS A 30 19.86 37.72 -30.61
N GLY A 31 19.93 36.51 -31.16
CA GLY A 31 21.16 35.71 -31.23
C GLY A 31 21.21 34.50 -30.28
N VAL A 32 20.25 34.37 -29.37
CA VAL A 32 20.09 33.22 -28.49
C VAL A 32 19.15 32.20 -29.11
N ASP A 33 19.61 30.95 -29.25
CA ASP A 33 18.83 29.83 -29.80
C ASP A 33 18.10 29.07 -28.68
N SER A 34 18.79 28.78 -27.59
CA SER A 34 18.21 28.06 -26.45
C SER A 34 18.82 28.49 -25.13
N VAL A 35 18.05 28.35 -24.04
CA VAL A 35 18.48 28.72 -22.68
C VAL A 35 18.08 27.62 -21.70
N GLN A 36 19.04 27.16 -20.91
CA GLN A 36 18.84 26.26 -19.78
C GLN A 36 19.16 27.01 -18.49
N VAL A 37 18.25 26.97 -17.51
CA VAL A 37 18.43 27.68 -16.23
C VAL A 37 18.26 26.69 -15.09
N ASP A 38 19.26 26.65 -14.21
CA ASP A 38 19.27 25.89 -12.97
C ASP A 38 19.29 26.88 -11.79
N PHE A 39 18.15 27.06 -11.13
CA PHE A 39 18.03 27.96 -9.98
C PHE A 39 18.67 27.40 -8.71
N GLN A 40 18.86 26.07 -8.60
CA GLN A 40 19.50 25.49 -7.43
C GLN A 40 21.00 25.76 -7.47
N LYS A 41 21.58 25.81 -8.67
CA LYS A 41 23.01 26.10 -8.89
C LYS A 41 23.30 27.56 -9.20
N ASN A 42 22.29 28.40 -9.34
CA ASN A 42 22.42 29.80 -9.78
C ASN A 42 23.14 29.93 -11.14
N ILE A 43 22.87 29.01 -12.08
CA ILE A 43 23.52 28.98 -13.40
C ILE A 43 22.48 29.05 -14.51
N ALA A 44 22.76 29.85 -15.54
CA ALA A 44 22.07 29.81 -16.82
C ALA A 44 23.06 29.57 -17.97
N VAL A 45 22.72 28.67 -18.88
CA VAL A 45 23.51 28.39 -20.09
C VAL A 45 22.69 28.80 -21.29
N ALA A 46 23.17 29.77 -22.05
CA ALA A 46 22.59 30.19 -23.32
C ALA A 46 23.41 29.64 -24.48
N THR A 47 22.76 28.97 -25.42
CA THR A 47 23.35 28.59 -26.70
C THR A 47 23.05 29.68 -27.72
N THR A 48 24.09 30.26 -28.31
CA THR A 48 23.97 31.35 -29.29
C THR A 48 24.42 30.90 -30.67
N PHE A 49 23.77 31.42 -31.70
CA PHE A 49 24.12 31.19 -33.11
C PHE A 49 24.94 32.34 -33.71
N LEU A 50 25.10 33.41 -32.95
CA LEU A 50 25.97 34.56 -33.23
C LEU A 50 26.65 35.01 -31.94
N GLU A 51 27.73 35.79 -32.05
CA GLU A 51 28.41 36.36 -30.89
C GLU A 51 27.51 37.46 -30.29
N VAL A 52 27.02 37.22 -29.07
CA VAL A 52 26.12 38.13 -28.35
C VAL A 52 26.92 38.90 -27.31
N ASP A 53 26.73 40.21 -27.25
CA ASP A 53 27.36 41.06 -26.24
C ASP A 53 26.93 40.60 -24.83
N LYS A 54 27.92 40.37 -23.97
CA LYS A 54 27.73 39.97 -22.58
C LYS A 54 26.93 41.03 -21.81
N ASP A 55 27.07 42.31 -22.14
CA ASP A 55 26.31 43.37 -21.47
C ASP A 55 24.83 43.38 -21.85
N LEU A 56 24.50 42.94 -23.07
CA LEU A 56 23.12 42.74 -23.50
C LEU A 56 22.44 41.59 -22.72
N LEU A 57 23.18 40.49 -22.48
CA LEU A 57 22.70 39.38 -21.66
C LEU A 57 22.51 39.80 -20.19
N ARG A 58 23.43 40.59 -19.63
CA ARG A 58 23.27 41.19 -18.29
C ARG A 58 22.02 42.06 -18.21
N GLY A 59 21.82 42.92 -19.20
CA GLY A 59 20.66 43.82 -19.28
C GLY A 59 19.34 43.06 -19.35
N ALA A 60 19.27 41.98 -20.14
CA ALA A 60 18.07 41.14 -20.23
C ALA A 60 17.72 40.46 -18.91
N VAL A 61 18.72 39.93 -18.19
CA VAL A 61 18.52 39.31 -16.87
C VAL A 61 18.05 40.33 -15.84
N ALA A 62 18.65 41.52 -15.80
CA ALA A 62 18.24 42.60 -14.89
C ALA A 62 16.83 43.16 -15.21
N ALA A 63 16.44 43.20 -16.49
CA ALA A 63 15.10 43.61 -16.90
C ALA A 63 14.00 42.59 -16.48
N ALA A 64 14.39 41.35 -16.17
CA ALA A 64 13.46 40.28 -15.77
C ALA A 64 13.03 40.35 -14.29
N GLY A 65 13.70 41.16 -13.47
CA GLY A 65 13.43 41.33 -12.03
C GLY A 65 14.70 41.63 -11.22
N ASP A 66 14.66 41.37 -9.91
CA ASP A 66 15.80 41.55 -8.98
C ASP A 66 16.89 40.46 -9.16
N PHE A 67 17.39 40.28 -10.38
CA PHE A 67 18.42 39.32 -10.74
C PHE A 67 19.69 40.03 -11.20
N SER A 68 20.86 39.47 -10.87
CA SER A 68 22.15 40.01 -11.31
C SER A 68 23.08 38.91 -11.81
N VAL A 69 23.87 39.20 -12.84
CA VAL A 69 24.87 38.29 -13.38
C VAL A 69 26.23 38.63 -12.77
N GLU A 70 26.78 37.73 -11.93
CA GLU A 70 28.09 37.95 -11.28
C GLU A 70 29.26 37.62 -12.20
N GLY A 71 29.08 36.69 -13.13
CA GLY A 71 30.16 36.26 -14.00
C GLY A 71 29.68 35.45 -15.20
N PHE A 72 30.53 35.45 -16.23
CA PHE A 72 30.39 34.58 -17.39
C PHE A 72 31.47 33.51 -17.29
N GLY A 73 31.08 32.23 -17.25
CA GLY A 73 32.01 31.11 -17.30
C GLY A 73 32.52 30.94 -18.73
N GLU A 74 33.84 30.86 -18.90
CA GLU A 74 34.44 30.57 -20.20
C GLU A 74 34.20 29.10 -20.55
N GLY A 75 33.33 28.84 -21.52
CA GLY A 75 33.31 27.55 -22.21
C GLY A 75 34.62 27.35 -22.95
N CYS A 76 35.28 26.21 -22.76
CA CYS A 76 36.47 25.82 -23.49
C CYS A 76 36.19 25.83 -25.01
N GLU A 77 36.66 26.85 -25.71
CA GLU A 77 36.84 26.80 -27.16
C GLU A 77 38.23 26.23 -27.50
N SER A 78 38.20 25.24 -28.39
CA SER A 78 39.35 24.58 -28.99
C SER A 78 40.26 25.58 -29.69
N ARG A 79 41.49 25.75 -29.20
CA ARG A 79 42.65 26.17 -30.02
C ARG A 79 43.84 25.28 -29.71
N ALA A 80 44.14 24.40 -30.66
CA ALA A 80 45.43 23.72 -30.74
C ALA A 80 46.53 24.76 -31.01
N HIS A 81 47.53 24.87 -30.13
CA HIS A 81 48.95 25.08 -30.47
C HIS A 81 49.85 25.06 -29.20
N ALA A 82 50.75 24.07 -29.18
CA ALA A 82 52.10 24.01 -28.59
C ALA A 82 52.42 24.56 -27.17
N LEU A 83 52.63 23.62 -26.22
CA LEU A 83 53.83 23.40 -25.35
C LEU A 83 54.38 24.56 -24.43
N PRO A 84 55.13 24.24 -23.33
CA PRO A 84 54.63 24.38 -21.95
C PRO A 84 55.43 25.37 -21.08
N VAL A 85 54.80 25.98 -20.08
CA VAL A 85 55.50 26.47 -18.87
C VAL A 85 54.59 26.32 -17.64
N GLN A 86 55.13 25.61 -16.65
CA GLN A 86 54.59 25.36 -15.31
C GLN A 86 54.47 26.65 -14.48
N THR A 87 53.44 26.77 -13.65
CA THR A 87 53.62 27.05 -12.21
C THR A 87 52.40 26.56 -11.44
N THR A 88 52.72 25.67 -10.50
CA THR A 88 51.87 24.88 -9.62
C THR A 88 51.33 25.72 -8.46
N CYS A 89 50.03 25.55 -8.17
CA CYS A 89 49.42 25.55 -6.83
C CYS A 89 48.02 24.92 -6.99
N CYS A 90 47.51 23.95 -6.25
CA CYS A 90 47.95 23.00 -5.24
C CYS A 90 46.75 22.05 -5.05
N VAL A 91 47.03 20.75 -4.86
CA VAL A 91 46.13 19.71 -4.32
C VAL A 91 44.92 19.30 -5.18
N SER A 92 45.13 18.19 -5.88
CA SER A 92 44.12 17.18 -6.19
C SER A 92 43.51 16.63 -4.89
N ASP A 93 42.28 17.02 -4.58
CA ASP A 93 41.32 16.05 -4.05
C ASP A 93 40.58 15.47 -5.25
N GLU A 94 40.83 14.17 -5.48
CA GLU A 94 39.85 13.25 -6.06
C GLU A 94 38.55 13.38 -5.23
N SER A 95 37.75 14.38 -5.55
CA SER A 95 36.33 14.32 -5.26
C SER A 95 35.69 14.00 -6.59
N ASP A 96 35.22 12.77 -6.68
CA ASP A 96 34.20 12.34 -7.63
C ASP A 96 33.30 13.55 -7.93
N VAL A 97 33.19 13.90 -9.20
CA VAL A 97 32.09 14.75 -9.66
C VAL A 97 30.84 13.95 -9.32
N ASP A 98 30.31 14.19 -8.13
CA ASP A 98 29.14 13.54 -7.58
C ASP A 98 27.98 13.97 -8.48
N THR A 99 27.74 13.19 -9.54
CA THR A 99 26.46 13.18 -10.22
C THR A 99 25.43 13.07 -9.11
N PRO A 100 24.49 14.02 -8.96
CA PRO A 100 23.55 13.99 -7.84
C PRO A 100 22.91 12.61 -7.82
N SER A 101 23.30 11.78 -6.85
CA SER A 101 22.73 10.46 -6.69
C SER A 101 21.24 10.70 -6.50
N GLU A 102 20.44 10.20 -7.45
CA GLU A 102 19.00 10.41 -7.39
C GLU A 102 18.52 9.84 -6.06
N SER A 103 18.04 10.73 -5.20
CA SER A 103 17.71 10.36 -3.84
C SER A 103 16.43 9.54 -3.84
N LEU A 104 16.59 8.22 -3.76
CA LEU A 104 15.52 7.24 -3.55
C LEU A 104 14.89 7.35 -2.15
N TYR A 105 15.38 8.28 -1.32
CA TYR A 105 14.93 8.51 0.05
C TYR A 105 13.40 8.64 0.19
N PRO A 106 12.68 9.42 -0.65
CA PRO A 106 11.24 9.57 -0.52
C PRO A 106 10.49 8.25 -0.73
N LEU A 107 10.96 7.42 -1.66
CA LEU A 107 10.36 6.11 -1.90
C LEU A 107 10.59 5.16 -0.73
N PHE A 108 11.82 5.05 -0.23
CA PHE A 108 12.12 4.20 0.91
C PHE A 108 11.35 4.64 2.17
N LEU A 109 11.18 5.94 2.35
CA LEU A 109 10.35 6.50 3.41
C LEU A 109 8.89 6.03 3.26
N ILE A 110 8.30 6.18 2.07
CA ILE A 110 6.92 5.73 1.79
C ILE A 110 6.77 4.23 2.07
N VAL A 111 7.65 3.40 1.51
CA VAL A 111 7.62 1.94 1.70
C VAL A 111 7.80 1.57 3.17
N GLY A 112 8.69 2.26 3.89
CA GLY A 112 8.89 2.09 5.32
C GLY A 112 7.64 2.41 6.15
N PHE A 113 6.94 3.50 5.82
CA PHE A 113 5.66 3.84 6.45
C PHE A 113 4.57 2.80 6.16
N ILE A 114 4.45 2.34 4.91
CA ILE A 114 3.47 1.30 4.53
C ILE A 114 3.77 -0.01 5.28
N LEU A 115 5.05 -0.41 5.35
CA LEU A 115 5.47 -1.59 6.09
C LEU A 115 5.17 -1.44 7.59
N GLY A 116 5.48 -0.29 8.18
CA GLY A 116 5.19 0.00 9.59
C GLY A 116 3.70 -0.08 9.90
N VAL A 117 2.83 0.52 9.07
CA VAL A 117 1.37 0.42 9.23
C VAL A 117 0.90 -1.02 9.08
N THR A 118 1.44 -1.77 8.12
CA THR A 118 1.11 -3.19 7.92
C THR A 118 1.42 -4.01 9.16
N LEU A 119 2.59 -3.80 9.78
CA LEU A 119 2.99 -4.47 11.01
C LEU A 119 2.14 -4.06 12.21
N LEU A 120 1.76 -2.78 12.31
CA LEU A 120 0.84 -2.30 13.36
C LEU A 120 -0.56 -2.90 13.21
N ILE A 121 -1.05 -3.09 11.99
CA ILE A 121 -2.32 -3.77 11.74
C ILE A 121 -2.23 -5.25 12.15
N ALA A 122 -1.16 -5.95 11.75
CA ALA A 122 -0.92 -7.35 12.16
C ALA A 122 -0.91 -7.49 13.68
N GLN A 123 -0.20 -6.60 14.38
CA GLN A 123 -0.18 -6.58 15.85
C GLN A 123 -1.55 -6.20 16.46
N SER A 124 -2.27 -5.23 15.90
CA SER A 124 -3.58 -4.80 16.44
C SER A 124 -4.67 -5.85 16.27
N THR A 125 -4.60 -6.63 15.18
CA THR A 125 -5.57 -7.68 14.85
C THR A 125 -5.13 -9.06 15.33
N GLN A 126 -3.89 -9.19 15.81
CA GLN A 126 -3.21 -10.46 16.12
C GLN A 126 -3.13 -11.43 14.92
N ASP A 127 -3.29 -10.92 13.70
CA ASP A 127 -3.23 -11.68 12.44
C ASP A 127 -1.87 -11.45 11.76
N TRP A 128 -0.95 -12.41 11.96
CA TRP A 128 0.39 -12.42 11.36
C TRP A 128 0.45 -13.23 10.07
N SER A 129 -0.69 -13.52 9.44
CA SER A 129 -0.71 -14.26 8.19
C SER A 129 -0.06 -13.46 7.06
N ILE A 130 0.73 -14.15 6.24
CA ILE A 130 1.40 -13.55 5.08
C ILE A 130 0.36 -12.98 4.10
N GLU A 131 -0.80 -13.63 3.95
CA GLU A 131 -1.89 -13.13 3.11
C GLU A 131 -2.41 -11.78 3.60
N SER A 132 -2.68 -11.65 4.90
CA SER A 132 -3.16 -10.40 5.50
C SER A 132 -2.10 -9.31 5.38
N MET A 133 -0.83 -9.61 5.68
CA MET A 133 0.27 -8.65 5.53
C MET A 133 0.45 -8.20 4.08
N MET A 134 0.45 -9.12 3.11
CA MET A 134 0.54 -8.79 1.68
C MET A 134 -0.63 -7.91 1.25
N ARG A 135 -1.86 -8.25 1.66
CA ARG A 135 -3.07 -7.48 1.35
C ARG A 135 -2.97 -6.03 1.85
N HIS A 136 -2.58 -5.83 3.11
CA HIS A 136 -2.46 -4.49 3.69
C HIS A 136 -1.29 -3.69 3.09
N PHE A 137 -0.17 -4.35 2.82
CA PHE A 137 0.96 -3.72 2.13
C PHE A 137 0.56 -3.24 0.73
N MET A 138 -0.12 -4.10 -0.05
CA MET A 138 -0.60 -3.77 -1.39
C MET A 138 -1.67 -2.67 -1.37
N ALA A 139 -2.57 -2.69 -0.38
CA ALA A 139 -3.54 -1.63 -0.16
C ALA A 139 -2.84 -0.28 0.05
N GLY A 140 -1.90 -0.21 1.00
CA GLY A 140 -1.12 1.00 1.27
C GLY A 140 -0.36 1.49 0.04
N PHE A 141 0.27 0.57 -0.70
CA PHE A 141 0.99 0.88 -1.93
C PHE A 141 0.06 1.53 -2.97
N PHE A 142 -1.05 0.90 -3.32
CA PHE A 142 -1.97 1.45 -4.32
C PHE A 142 -2.59 2.78 -3.90
N LEU A 143 -3.00 2.93 -2.64
CA LEU A 143 -3.59 4.17 -2.13
C LEU A 143 -2.59 5.35 -2.20
N VAL A 144 -1.36 5.13 -1.75
CA VAL A 144 -0.33 6.18 -1.71
C VAL A 144 0.15 6.54 -3.12
N PHE A 145 0.42 5.55 -3.99
CA PHE A 145 0.86 5.84 -5.35
C PHE A 145 -0.24 6.45 -6.22
N SER A 146 -1.49 6.04 -6.03
CA SER A 146 -2.64 6.72 -6.64
C SER A 146 -2.71 8.18 -6.22
N PHE A 147 -2.54 8.47 -4.91
CA PHE A 147 -2.54 9.85 -4.40
C PHE A 147 -1.48 10.72 -5.10
N PHE A 148 -0.23 10.24 -5.24
CA PHE A 148 0.80 10.99 -5.94
C PHE A 148 0.48 11.23 -7.43
N LYS A 149 -0.17 10.26 -8.10
CA LYS A 149 -0.61 10.42 -9.49
C LYS A 149 -1.74 11.44 -9.61
N LEU A 150 -2.62 11.52 -8.61
CA LEU A 150 -3.71 12.49 -8.54
C LEU A 150 -3.26 13.91 -8.17
N LEU A 151 -2.07 14.09 -7.56
CA LEU A 151 -1.52 15.43 -7.29
C LEU A 151 -1.14 16.18 -8.57
N ASN A 152 -0.71 15.48 -9.62
CA ASN A 152 -0.41 16.07 -10.91
C ASN A 152 -0.89 15.16 -12.06
N PRO A 153 -2.21 15.11 -12.31
CA PRO A 153 -2.79 14.14 -13.23
C PRO A 153 -2.37 14.43 -14.69
N SER A 154 -2.24 15.70 -15.08
CA SER A 154 -1.79 16.06 -16.42
C SER A 154 -0.35 15.62 -16.68
N GLY A 155 0.56 15.87 -15.73
CA GLY A 155 1.94 15.39 -15.79
C GLY A 155 2.01 13.87 -15.84
N PHE A 156 1.27 13.18 -14.97
CA PHE A 156 1.18 11.72 -14.98
C PHE A 156 0.74 11.20 -16.35
N VAL A 157 -0.35 11.72 -16.91
CA VAL A 157 -0.90 11.29 -18.21
C VAL A 157 0.11 11.41 -19.34
N SER A 158 0.85 12.52 -19.41
CA SER A 158 1.89 12.70 -20.42
C SER A 158 3.05 11.72 -20.27
N ALA A 159 3.47 11.41 -19.04
CA ALA A 159 4.54 10.45 -18.78
C ALA A 159 4.11 9.00 -19.01
N PHE A 160 2.93 8.62 -18.51
CA PHE A 160 2.39 7.26 -18.53
C PHE A 160 2.18 6.74 -19.95
N LYS A 161 1.67 7.60 -20.87
CA LYS A 161 1.49 7.26 -22.29
C LYS A 161 2.78 6.87 -23.02
N MET A 162 3.96 7.27 -22.51
CA MET A 162 5.23 6.98 -23.18
C MET A 162 5.60 5.49 -23.09
N TYR A 163 5.25 4.82 -22.00
CA TYR A 163 5.67 3.45 -21.73
C TYR A 163 4.51 2.46 -21.57
N ASP A 164 3.35 2.86 -21.06
CA ASP A 164 2.24 1.94 -20.81
C ASP A 164 1.56 1.49 -22.13
N PRO A 165 1.45 0.17 -22.41
CA PRO A 165 0.86 -0.32 -23.65
C PRO A 165 -0.63 0.00 -23.79
N LEU A 166 -1.41 -0.08 -22.70
CA LEU A 166 -2.85 0.23 -22.74
C LEU A 166 -3.08 1.71 -22.99
N ALA A 167 -2.27 2.58 -22.39
CA ALA A 167 -2.37 4.04 -22.55
C ALA A 167 -2.07 4.51 -23.97
N LYS A 168 -1.31 3.73 -24.73
CA LYS A 168 -1.03 3.98 -26.16
C LYS A 168 -2.22 3.62 -27.05
N VAL A 169 -2.98 2.60 -26.67
CA VAL A 169 -4.07 2.05 -27.49
C VAL A 169 -5.42 2.67 -27.13
N ILE A 170 -5.71 2.82 -25.84
CA ILE A 170 -7.04 3.19 -25.34
C ILE A 170 -7.05 4.69 -24.98
N PRO A 171 -7.82 5.52 -25.73
CA PRO A 171 -7.99 6.93 -25.39
C PRO A 171 -8.60 7.08 -23.99
N GLY A 172 -7.99 7.91 -23.14
CA GLY A 172 -8.50 8.17 -21.79
C GLY A 172 -8.04 7.18 -20.72
N TRP A 173 -7.43 6.03 -21.07
CA TRP A 173 -6.92 5.08 -20.07
C TRP A 173 -5.94 5.72 -19.09
N ALA A 174 -5.02 6.55 -19.58
CA ALA A 174 -4.08 7.28 -18.75
C ALA A 174 -4.74 8.20 -17.70
N TRP A 175 -5.93 8.73 -17.99
CA TRP A 175 -6.70 9.55 -17.04
C TRP A 175 -7.48 8.69 -16.03
N ALA A 176 -7.96 7.52 -16.46
CA ALA A 176 -8.69 6.60 -15.59
C ALA A 176 -7.75 5.82 -14.64
N TYR A 177 -6.52 5.55 -15.06
CA TYR A 177 -5.59 4.67 -14.34
C TYR A 177 -5.36 5.04 -12.86
N PRO A 178 -5.15 6.32 -12.46
CA PRO A 178 -5.03 6.66 -11.03
C PRO A 178 -6.27 6.29 -10.22
N ILE A 179 -7.47 6.43 -10.80
CA ILE A 179 -8.73 6.05 -10.15
C ILE A 179 -8.84 4.52 -10.05
N VAL A 180 -8.37 3.78 -11.06
CA VAL A 180 -8.31 2.31 -11.02
C VAL A 180 -7.39 1.85 -9.88
N GLU A 181 -6.23 2.47 -9.71
CA GLU A 181 -5.33 2.16 -8.60
C GLU A 181 -5.93 2.52 -7.24
N LEU A 182 -6.59 3.68 -7.12
CA LEU A 182 -7.33 4.03 -5.91
C LEU A 182 -8.34 2.95 -5.55
N PHE A 183 -9.12 2.50 -6.53
CA PHE A 183 -10.14 1.46 -6.34
C PHE A 183 -9.51 0.12 -5.96
N LEU A 184 -8.40 -0.28 -6.59
CA LEU A 184 -7.65 -1.48 -6.20
C LEU A 184 -7.15 -1.37 -4.76
N GLY A 185 -6.60 -0.23 -4.35
CA GLY A 185 -6.15 0.00 -2.98
C GLY A 185 -7.28 -0.15 -1.96
N VAL A 186 -8.45 0.43 -2.24
CA VAL A 186 -9.66 0.26 -1.41
C VAL A 186 -10.14 -1.19 -1.43
N ALA A 187 -10.12 -1.86 -2.57
CA ALA A 187 -10.56 -3.25 -2.68
C ALA A 187 -9.66 -4.21 -1.88
N TYR A 188 -8.33 -4.00 -1.90
CA TYR A 188 -7.41 -4.72 -1.03
C TYR A 188 -7.69 -4.44 0.45
N LEU A 189 -7.88 -3.17 0.82
CA LEU A 189 -8.15 -2.80 2.21
C LEU A 189 -9.43 -3.44 2.77
N LEU A 190 -10.49 -3.49 1.96
CA LEU A 190 -11.79 -4.05 2.34
C LEU A 190 -11.92 -5.56 2.08
N ALA A 191 -10.88 -6.22 1.57
CA ALA A 191 -10.94 -7.59 1.07
C ALA A 191 -12.15 -7.83 0.15
N TRP A 192 -12.40 -6.88 -0.76
CA TRP A 192 -13.54 -6.93 -1.67
C TRP A 192 -13.20 -7.78 -2.89
N PHE A 193 -13.89 -8.92 -3.05
CA PHE A 193 -13.67 -9.92 -4.11
C PHE A 193 -12.17 -10.24 -4.36
N PRO A 194 -11.46 -10.87 -3.40
CA PRO A 194 -9.99 -11.01 -3.44
C PRO A 194 -9.45 -11.65 -4.72
N ALA A 195 -10.09 -12.72 -5.20
CA ALA A 195 -9.68 -13.39 -6.44
C ALA A 195 -9.74 -12.45 -7.66
N LEU A 196 -10.83 -11.69 -7.81
CA LEU A 196 -10.99 -10.73 -8.91
C LEU A 196 -9.98 -9.58 -8.78
N THR A 197 -9.83 -9.02 -7.58
CA THR A 197 -8.90 -7.93 -7.29
C THR A 197 -7.45 -8.33 -7.61
N ASN A 198 -7.04 -9.54 -7.22
CA ASN A 198 -5.72 -10.08 -7.54
C ASN A 198 -5.55 -10.34 -9.05
N MET A 199 -6.56 -10.88 -9.74
CA MET A 199 -6.49 -11.08 -11.21
C MET A 199 -6.31 -9.76 -11.96
N LEU A 200 -7.10 -8.75 -11.62
CA LEU A 200 -7.00 -7.42 -12.21
C LEU A 200 -5.64 -6.78 -11.91
N THR A 201 -5.17 -6.88 -10.67
CA THR A 201 -3.85 -6.37 -10.27
C THR A 201 -2.74 -7.05 -11.06
N LEU A 202 -2.72 -8.38 -11.11
CA LEU A 202 -1.72 -9.14 -11.84
C LEU A 202 -1.69 -8.72 -13.32
N PHE A 203 -2.87 -8.64 -13.95
CA PHE A 203 -2.98 -8.20 -15.34
C PHE A 203 -2.40 -6.79 -15.54
N LEU A 204 -2.80 -5.81 -14.74
CA LEU A 204 -2.34 -4.43 -14.87
C LEU A 204 -0.83 -4.30 -14.61
N MET A 205 -0.33 -4.94 -13.56
CA MET A 205 1.09 -4.88 -13.21
C MET A 205 1.98 -5.58 -14.24
N VAL A 206 1.53 -6.70 -14.83
CA VAL A 206 2.25 -7.39 -15.90
C VAL A 206 2.28 -6.56 -17.18
N VAL A 207 1.15 -5.96 -17.58
CA VAL A 207 1.13 -5.15 -18.79
C VAL A 207 1.95 -3.86 -18.61
N GLY A 208 1.78 -3.15 -17.50
CA GLY A 208 2.55 -1.96 -17.18
C GLY A 208 4.05 -2.26 -17.04
N GLY A 209 4.41 -3.33 -16.33
CA GLY A 209 5.79 -3.81 -16.19
C GLY A 209 6.41 -4.22 -17.52
N GLY A 210 5.66 -4.90 -18.40
CA GLY A 210 6.09 -5.24 -19.76
C GLY A 210 6.38 -4.01 -20.62
N GLY A 211 5.56 -2.95 -20.50
CA GLY A 211 5.80 -1.67 -21.17
C GLY A 211 7.09 -0.98 -20.71
N VAL A 212 7.30 -0.90 -19.39
CA VAL A 212 8.54 -0.35 -18.80
C VAL A 212 9.77 -1.16 -19.23
N LEU A 213 9.68 -2.50 -19.18
CA LEU A 213 10.75 -3.40 -19.61
C LEU A 213 11.10 -3.21 -21.09
N HIS A 214 10.09 -3.03 -21.94
CA HIS A 214 10.30 -2.76 -23.37
C HIS A 214 11.06 -1.45 -23.60
N VAL A 215 10.70 -0.38 -22.89
CA VAL A 215 11.40 0.92 -22.98
C VAL A 215 12.83 0.83 -22.47
N LEU A 216 13.05 0.15 -21.33
CA LEU A 216 14.39 -0.07 -20.76
C LEU A 216 15.32 -0.80 -21.73
N ARG A 217 14.81 -1.83 -22.40
CA ARG A 217 15.58 -2.59 -23.40
C ARG A 217 15.98 -1.77 -24.63
N GLN A 218 15.30 -0.66 -24.89
CA GLN A 218 15.61 0.21 -26.04
C GLN A 218 16.67 1.28 -25.73
N ASN A 219 17.25 1.31 -24.51
CA ASN A 219 18.24 2.32 -24.09
C ASN A 219 17.79 3.78 -24.34
N LYS A 220 16.47 4.01 -24.43
CA LYS A 220 15.91 5.35 -24.57
C LYS A 220 15.74 5.95 -23.18
N SER A 221 16.52 6.98 -22.87
CA SER A 221 16.31 7.80 -21.68
C SER A 221 15.06 8.64 -21.88
N ILE A 222 14.00 8.33 -21.13
CA ILE A 222 12.83 9.21 -21.06
C ILE A 222 13.25 10.42 -20.23
N ARG A 223 13.50 11.54 -20.91
CA ARG A 223 13.57 12.85 -20.25
C ARG A 223 12.15 13.23 -19.83
N CYS A 224 11.91 13.28 -18.53
CA CYS A 224 10.61 13.59 -17.96
C CYS A 224 10.35 15.10 -18.00
N ALA A 225 9.16 15.49 -18.48
CA ALA A 225 8.67 16.87 -18.47
C ALA A 225 7.53 17.09 -17.46
N CYS A 226 7.39 16.23 -16.44
CA CYS A 226 6.06 16.00 -15.86
C CYS A 226 5.93 15.89 -14.35
N LEU A 227 7.01 15.87 -13.56
CA LEU A 227 6.88 15.94 -12.11
C LEU A 227 7.58 17.20 -11.60
N GLY A 228 6.85 17.97 -10.80
CA GLY A 228 7.35 19.17 -10.16
C GLY A 228 8.65 18.92 -9.41
N THR A 229 9.38 20.00 -9.22
CA THR A 229 10.74 20.13 -8.68
C THR A 229 10.95 19.63 -7.25
N THR A 230 10.20 18.64 -6.77
CA THR A 230 10.27 18.13 -5.40
C THR A 230 10.69 16.67 -5.31
N LEU A 231 10.64 15.87 -6.40
CA LEU A 231 11.04 14.45 -6.40
C LEU A 231 11.62 14.02 -7.77
N ASN A 232 12.94 14.15 -7.95
CA ASN A 232 13.67 13.59 -9.10
C ASN A 232 14.03 12.12 -8.80
N LEU A 233 13.18 11.18 -9.21
CA LEU A 233 13.44 9.74 -9.10
C LEU A 233 13.65 9.14 -10.52
N PRO A 234 14.58 8.19 -10.69
CA PRO A 234 14.74 7.42 -11.93
C PRO A 234 13.57 6.45 -12.02
N MET A 235 12.48 6.91 -12.63
CA MET A 235 11.21 6.20 -12.72
C MET A 235 11.24 4.92 -13.57
N THR A 236 12.40 4.38 -13.95
CA THR A 236 12.44 3.25 -14.90
C THR A 236 12.88 1.94 -14.26
N LYS A 237 14.00 1.89 -13.51
CA LYS A 237 14.42 0.64 -12.84
C LYS A 237 13.57 0.33 -11.60
N VAL A 238 13.27 1.37 -10.84
CA VAL A 238 12.50 1.29 -9.60
C VAL A 238 11.06 0.85 -9.89
N THR A 239 10.41 1.47 -10.87
CA THR A 239 9.03 1.14 -11.25
C THR A 239 8.91 -0.29 -11.81
N LEU A 240 9.97 -0.83 -12.41
CA LEU A 240 9.99 -2.26 -12.80
C LEU A 240 9.99 -3.18 -11.57
N VAL A 241 10.76 -2.84 -10.53
CA VAL A 241 10.78 -3.60 -9.26
C VAL A 241 9.45 -3.47 -8.54
N GLU A 242 8.86 -2.28 -8.50
CA GLU A 242 7.55 -2.02 -7.90
C GLU A 242 6.45 -2.86 -8.56
N ASN A 243 6.27 -2.71 -9.89
CA ASN A 243 5.28 -3.48 -10.65
C ASN A 243 5.55 -4.98 -10.56
N GLY A 244 6.82 -5.40 -10.61
CA GLY A 244 7.22 -6.80 -10.47
C GLY A 244 6.87 -7.38 -9.10
N THR A 245 7.11 -6.63 -8.02
CA THR A 245 6.79 -7.05 -6.65
C THR A 245 5.28 -7.16 -6.47
N MET A 246 4.52 -6.17 -6.92
CA MET A 246 3.06 -6.17 -6.83
C MET A 246 2.43 -7.29 -7.68
N ALA A 247 2.96 -7.55 -8.89
CA ALA A 247 2.56 -8.69 -9.70
C ALA A 247 2.88 -10.03 -9.02
N ALA A 248 4.06 -10.16 -8.42
CA ALA A 248 4.46 -11.38 -7.72
C ALA A 248 3.55 -11.66 -6.51
N MET A 249 3.27 -10.65 -5.69
CA MET A 249 2.33 -10.77 -4.57
C MET A 249 0.94 -11.19 -5.05
N ALA A 250 0.39 -10.51 -6.07
CA ALA A 250 -0.90 -10.88 -6.65
C ALA A 250 -0.92 -12.31 -7.20
N ALA A 251 0.16 -12.75 -7.87
CA ALA A 251 0.28 -14.11 -8.37
C ALA A 251 0.36 -15.14 -7.24
N VAL A 252 1.13 -14.88 -6.18
CA VAL A 252 1.21 -15.74 -4.99
C VAL A 252 -0.16 -15.88 -4.33
N MET A 253 -0.91 -14.78 -4.21
CA MET A 253 -2.26 -14.76 -3.66
C MET A 253 -3.29 -15.48 -4.56
N LEU A 254 -3.09 -15.53 -5.89
CA LEU A 254 -3.95 -16.28 -6.82
C LEU A 254 -3.61 -17.77 -6.87
N LEU A 255 -2.33 -18.12 -6.82
CA LEU A 255 -1.87 -19.50 -6.86
C LEU A 255 -2.11 -20.23 -5.53
N GLY A 256 -2.60 -19.54 -4.50
CA GLY A 256 -2.74 -20.10 -3.16
C GLY A 256 -1.40 -20.50 -2.54
N CYS A 257 -0.28 -19.99 -3.10
CA CYS A 257 1.06 -20.35 -2.67
C CYS A 257 1.62 -19.36 -1.63
N GLY A 258 0.75 -18.59 -0.99
CA GLY A 258 1.01 -17.88 0.25
C GLY A 258 0.63 -18.79 1.41
N VAL A 259 1.53 -19.70 1.77
CA VAL A 259 1.41 -20.62 2.93
C VAL A 259 0.14 -21.48 2.88
N THR A 260 0.31 -22.74 2.52
CA THR A 260 -0.60 -23.80 2.97
C THR A 260 -0.71 -23.77 4.50
N GLY A 261 -1.67 -23.02 5.02
CA GLY A 261 -2.68 -23.64 5.85
C GLY A 261 -3.93 -23.72 4.98
N ALA A 262 -4.40 -24.90 4.58
CA ALA A 262 -5.63 -25.32 5.25
C ALA A 262 -5.71 -24.64 6.62
N ARG A 263 -6.62 -23.67 6.80
CA ARG A 263 -6.87 -23.13 8.14
C ARG A 263 -6.90 -24.34 9.06
N PRO A 264 -6.06 -24.39 10.11
CA PRO A 264 -6.11 -25.53 11.01
C PRO A 264 -7.57 -25.66 11.45
N PRO A 265 -8.14 -26.89 11.43
CA PRO A 265 -9.52 -27.06 11.82
C PRO A 265 -9.73 -26.42 13.19
N PHE A 266 -10.73 -25.55 13.30
CA PHE A 266 -11.07 -24.86 14.54
C PHE A 266 -10.03 -23.80 14.99
N GLU A 267 -9.34 -23.17 14.04
CA GLU A 267 -8.42 -22.04 14.27
C GLU A 267 -9.04 -20.97 15.19
N GLN A 268 -10.31 -20.63 14.97
CA GLN A 268 -11.03 -19.62 15.76
C GLN A 268 -11.23 -20.04 17.23
N PHE A 269 -11.18 -21.34 17.49
CA PHE A 269 -11.22 -21.91 18.83
C PHE A 269 -9.82 -22.12 19.44
N GLY A 270 -8.76 -21.88 18.65
CA GLY A 270 -7.38 -22.11 19.04
C GLY A 270 -7.09 -23.58 19.34
N LEU A 271 -7.68 -24.50 18.56
CA LEU A 271 -7.49 -25.94 18.68
C LEU A 271 -6.66 -26.47 17.50
N GLN A 272 -5.88 -27.53 17.76
CA GLN A 272 -5.11 -28.25 16.74
C GLN A 272 -5.63 -29.68 16.55
N ASP A 273 -6.19 -30.27 17.62
CA ASP A 273 -6.89 -31.56 17.63
C ASP A 273 -7.96 -31.55 18.75
N LEU A 274 -8.93 -32.48 18.69
CA LEU A 274 -10.03 -32.63 19.64
C LEU A 274 -9.77 -33.68 20.73
N GLN A 275 -8.62 -34.35 20.70
CA GLN A 275 -8.25 -35.39 21.66
C GLN A 275 -8.10 -34.83 23.08
N GLY A 276 -8.73 -35.51 24.05
CA GLY A 276 -8.63 -35.15 25.47
C GLY A 276 -9.31 -33.84 25.87
N LEU A 277 -10.10 -33.26 24.97
CA LEU A 277 -11.00 -32.17 25.29
C LEU A 277 -12.35 -32.73 25.74
N GLU A 278 -13.17 -31.93 26.40
CA GLU A 278 -14.61 -32.16 26.55
C GLU A 278 -15.34 -30.95 25.97
N ILE A 279 -16.23 -31.19 25.00
CA ILE A 279 -16.88 -30.11 24.26
C ILE A 279 -18.37 -30.17 24.55
N THR A 280 -18.92 -29.07 25.06
CA THR A 280 -20.34 -28.95 25.38
C THR A 280 -20.92 -27.73 24.68
N LEU A 281 -21.91 -27.96 23.83
CA LEU A 281 -22.74 -26.93 23.24
C LEU A 281 -23.88 -26.58 24.20
N MET A 282 -24.19 -25.30 24.37
CA MET A 282 -25.17 -24.83 25.34
C MET A 282 -26.13 -23.81 24.74
N SER A 283 -27.40 -23.90 25.14
CA SER A 283 -28.38 -22.85 24.91
C SER A 283 -28.44 -21.94 26.13
N ILE A 284 -28.47 -20.63 25.90
CA ILE A 284 -28.42 -19.60 26.94
C ILE A 284 -29.65 -18.70 26.84
N ASP A 285 -30.16 -18.27 27.99
CA ASP A 285 -31.14 -17.19 28.08
C ASP A 285 -30.48 -15.82 27.89
N GLY A 286 -30.44 -15.36 26.64
CA GLY A 286 -29.94 -14.04 26.26
C GLY A 286 -30.88 -12.87 26.62
N ASP A 287 -32.13 -13.13 27.01
CA ASP A 287 -33.10 -12.09 27.39
C ASP A 287 -32.92 -11.64 28.84
N ARG A 288 -32.14 -12.40 29.62
CA ARG A 288 -31.74 -12.07 30.99
C ARG A 288 -30.33 -11.48 31.03
N TYR A 289 -30.24 -10.17 31.28
CA TYR A 289 -28.96 -9.51 31.49
C TYR A 289 -28.29 -9.98 32.80
N PRO A 290 -26.94 -10.16 32.82
CA PRO A 290 -26.20 -10.66 33.99
C PRO A 290 -26.36 -9.86 35.30
N THR A 291 -26.86 -8.62 35.20
CA THR A 291 -27.07 -7.73 36.35
C THR A 291 -28.35 -8.01 37.14
N LYS A 292 -29.24 -8.88 36.63
CA LYS A 292 -30.45 -9.29 37.35
C LYS A 292 -30.15 -10.49 38.24
N SER A 293 -30.45 -10.40 39.53
CA SER A 293 -30.26 -11.49 40.50
C SER A 293 -30.79 -12.82 39.95
N PRO A 294 -29.97 -13.89 39.89
CA PRO A 294 -30.38 -15.19 39.36
C PRO A 294 -31.54 -15.80 40.16
N SER A 295 -32.31 -16.70 39.53
CA SER A 295 -33.22 -17.56 40.30
C SER A 295 -32.39 -18.43 41.23
N ILE A 296 -32.90 -18.69 42.43
CA ILE A 296 -32.21 -19.52 43.43
C ILE A 296 -31.92 -20.89 42.82
N GLY A 297 -30.64 -21.26 42.70
CA GLY A 297 -30.20 -22.52 42.10
C GLY A 297 -30.05 -22.52 40.57
N ALA A 298 -30.11 -21.37 39.90
CA ALA A 298 -29.88 -21.29 38.46
C ALA A 298 -28.43 -21.67 38.08
N ASP A 299 -28.30 -22.51 37.05
CA ASP A 299 -27.02 -22.80 36.40
C ASP A 299 -26.60 -21.60 35.56
N LEU A 300 -25.42 -21.06 35.83
CA LEU A 300 -24.93 -19.83 35.23
C LEU A 300 -23.65 -20.06 34.44
N LEU A 301 -23.59 -19.47 33.27
CA LEU A 301 -22.38 -19.32 32.47
C LEU A 301 -22.07 -17.84 32.33
N HIS A 302 -21.02 -17.35 32.99
CA HIS A 302 -20.59 -15.94 32.97
C HIS A 302 -21.71 -14.93 33.27
N GLY A 303 -22.67 -15.33 34.11
CA GLY A 303 -23.81 -14.50 34.51
C GLY A 303 -25.09 -14.69 33.69
N TRP A 304 -25.05 -15.46 32.60
CA TRP A 304 -26.24 -15.84 31.85
C TRP A 304 -26.78 -17.21 32.27
N THR A 305 -28.10 -17.39 32.24
CA THR A 305 -28.73 -18.66 32.61
C THR A 305 -28.58 -19.69 31.50
N VAL A 306 -28.06 -20.87 31.83
CA VAL A 306 -27.96 -22.00 30.90
C VAL A 306 -29.32 -22.71 30.84
N LEU A 307 -29.89 -22.82 29.64
CA LEU A 307 -31.18 -23.47 29.40
C LEU A 307 -31.01 -24.96 29.11
N GLN A 308 -29.98 -25.32 28.34
CA GLN A 308 -29.73 -26.70 27.89
C GLN A 308 -28.24 -26.91 27.66
N ARG A 309 -27.74 -28.12 27.97
CA ARG A 309 -26.35 -28.56 27.72
C ARG A 309 -26.38 -29.81 26.84
N CYS A 310 -25.68 -29.76 25.72
CA CYS A 310 -25.47 -30.86 24.78
C CYS A 310 -23.97 -31.21 24.75
N PRO A 311 -23.52 -32.21 25.53
CA PRO A 311 -22.19 -32.78 25.35
C PRO A 311 -22.07 -33.32 23.93
N LEU A 312 -20.97 -32.98 23.24
CA LEU A 312 -20.75 -33.40 21.86
C LEU A 312 -19.79 -34.59 21.82
N ASP A 313 -20.17 -35.63 21.07
CA ASP A 313 -19.27 -36.74 20.78
C ASP A 313 -18.05 -36.27 19.97
N HIS A 314 -16.86 -36.67 20.41
CA HIS A 314 -15.57 -36.26 19.84
C HIS A 314 -15.35 -36.73 18.40
N HIS A 315 -15.97 -37.83 17.99
CA HIS A 315 -15.73 -38.44 16.68
C HIS A 315 -16.70 -37.95 15.60
N SER A 316 -17.93 -37.57 15.98
CA SER A 316 -19.00 -37.29 15.02
C SER A 316 -19.57 -35.88 15.14
N GLN A 317 -19.94 -35.44 16.34
CA GLN A 317 -20.69 -34.20 16.54
C GLN A 317 -19.77 -33.00 16.70
N ALA A 318 -18.74 -33.11 17.55
CA ALA A 318 -17.82 -32.01 17.85
C ALA A 318 -17.08 -31.47 16.61
N PRO A 319 -16.51 -32.30 15.72
CA PRO A 319 -15.84 -31.78 14.51
C PRO A 319 -16.80 -31.02 13.59
N HIS A 320 -18.05 -31.49 13.49
CA HIS A 320 -19.05 -30.87 12.63
C HIS A 320 -19.50 -29.51 13.20
N VAL A 321 -19.89 -29.48 14.47
CA VAL A 321 -20.37 -28.25 15.14
C VAL A 321 -19.27 -27.19 15.22
N LEU A 322 -18.05 -27.58 15.61
CA LEU A 322 -16.93 -26.66 15.64
C LEU A 322 -16.56 -26.20 14.22
N GLY A 323 -16.68 -27.07 13.21
CA GLY A 323 -16.37 -26.72 11.82
C GLY A 323 -17.32 -25.67 11.24
N ILE A 324 -18.64 -25.83 11.45
CA ILE A 324 -19.61 -24.84 10.97
C ILE A 324 -19.46 -23.49 11.67
N LEU A 325 -19.12 -23.49 12.97
CA LEU A 325 -18.91 -22.27 13.73
C LEU A 325 -17.58 -21.61 13.40
N ASP A 326 -16.51 -22.37 13.22
CA ASP A 326 -15.21 -21.86 12.77
C ASP A 326 -15.35 -21.17 11.42
N HIS A 327 -16.09 -21.79 10.49
CA HIS A 327 -16.41 -21.19 9.20
C HIS A 327 -17.26 -19.91 9.35
N ALA A 328 -18.28 -19.90 10.23
CA ALA A 328 -19.11 -18.73 10.49
C ALA A 328 -18.30 -17.56 11.11
N MET A 329 -17.42 -17.85 12.08
CA MET A 329 -16.53 -16.88 12.72
C MET A 329 -15.52 -16.32 11.72
N ALA A 330 -14.93 -17.18 10.89
CA ALA A 330 -13.97 -16.76 9.89
C ALA A 330 -14.57 -15.88 8.77
N ARG A 331 -15.86 -16.02 8.48
CA ARG A 331 -16.55 -15.11 7.54
C ARG A 331 -16.91 -13.77 8.19
N GLY A 332 -17.17 -13.77 9.49
CA GLY A 332 -17.55 -12.60 10.27
C GLY A 332 -18.79 -11.87 9.72
N SER A 333 -19.07 -10.67 10.26
CA SER A 333 -20.08 -9.77 9.72
C SER A 333 -19.45 -8.42 9.38
N ARG A 334 -19.60 -7.95 8.14
CA ARG A 334 -19.11 -6.63 7.70
C ARG A 334 -19.97 -5.46 8.22
N SER A 335 -20.72 -5.65 9.31
CA SER A 335 -21.67 -4.68 9.85
C SER A 335 -21.09 -3.94 11.04
N VAL A 336 -21.50 -2.68 11.22
CA VAL A 336 -21.16 -1.85 12.38
C VAL A 336 -21.51 -2.59 13.68
N PRO A 337 -20.60 -2.63 14.69
CA PRO A 337 -20.88 -3.26 15.97
C PRO A 337 -22.16 -2.68 16.59
N VAL A 338 -23.09 -3.53 16.98
CA VAL A 338 -24.28 -3.14 17.72
C VAL A 338 -24.01 -3.31 19.22
N ASP A 339 -24.37 -2.30 20.03
CA ASP A 339 -24.15 -2.25 21.49
C ASP A 339 -24.90 -3.32 22.31
N CYS A 340 -25.67 -4.18 21.64
CA CYS A 340 -26.39 -5.26 22.28
C CYS A 340 -25.56 -6.55 22.20
N PHE A 341 -25.49 -7.30 23.30
CA PHE A 341 -24.97 -8.66 23.30
C PHE A 341 -25.88 -9.56 24.15
N ASN A 342 -26.82 -10.21 23.47
CA ASN A 342 -27.79 -11.14 24.06
C ASN A 342 -27.47 -12.57 23.55
N PRO A 343 -26.46 -13.25 24.15
CA PRO A 343 -26.02 -14.55 23.66
C PRO A 343 -27.11 -15.60 23.89
N ARG A 344 -27.40 -16.39 22.86
CA ARG A 344 -28.35 -17.53 22.97
C ARG A 344 -27.66 -18.88 22.82
N HIS A 345 -26.38 -18.85 22.49
CA HIS A 345 -25.58 -20.00 22.14
C HIS A 345 -24.23 -19.89 22.85
N ALA A 346 -23.71 -20.99 23.34
CA ALA A 346 -22.32 -21.06 23.75
C ALA A 346 -21.69 -22.42 23.51
N ILE A 347 -20.36 -22.43 23.40
CA ILE A 347 -19.55 -23.63 23.41
C ILE A 347 -18.55 -23.54 24.53
N ARG A 348 -18.52 -24.57 25.37
CA ARG A 348 -17.46 -24.81 26.34
C ARG A 348 -16.53 -25.86 25.79
N ILE A 349 -15.24 -25.57 25.81
CA ILE A 349 -14.16 -26.50 25.52
C ILE A 349 -13.34 -26.62 26.80
N SER A 350 -13.45 -27.75 27.46
CA SER A 350 -12.70 -28.05 28.67
C SER A 350 -11.51 -28.93 28.33
N SER A 351 -10.35 -28.62 28.89
CA SER A 351 -9.15 -29.47 28.88
C SER A 351 -8.68 -29.68 30.32
N VAL A 352 -7.63 -30.47 30.52
CA VAL A 352 -7.02 -30.64 31.85
C VAL A 352 -6.41 -29.33 32.37
N GLU A 353 -5.95 -28.45 31.47
CA GLU A 353 -5.19 -27.24 31.81
C GLU A 353 -6.01 -25.96 31.81
N SER A 354 -7.08 -25.89 31.00
CA SER A 354 -7.88 -24.68 30.83
C SER A 354 -9.31 -24.97 30.38
N VAL A 355 -10.23 -24.07 30.72
CA VAL A 355 -11.61 -24.05 30.22
C VAL A 355 -11.81 -22.80 29.37
N LYS A 356 -12.19 -23.01 28.10
CA LYS A 356 -12.51 -21.93 27.16
C LYS A 356 -14.01 -21.91 26.87
N ASP A 357 -14.64 -20.77 27.06
CA ASP A 357 -16.05 -20.56 26.76
C ASP A 357 -16.23 -19.51 25.65
N PHE A 358 -16.96 -19.90 24.61
CA PHE A 358 -17.35 -19.04 23.49
C PHE A 358 -18.82 -18.74 23.63
N LEU A 359 -19.18 -17.49 23.87
CA LEU A 359 -20.57 -17.05 23.90
C LEU A 359 -20.88 -16.39 22.57
N ILE A 360 -21.98 -16.80 21.95
CA ILE A 360 -22.30 -16.48 20.56
C ILE A 360 -23.67 -15.80 20.50
N CYS A 361 -23.70 -14.64 19.86
CA CYS A 361 -24.92 -13.89 19.60
C CYS A 361 -25.09 -13.72 18.09
N PHE A 362 -25.84 -14.61 17.45
CA PHE A 362 -26.13 -14.51 16.00
C PHE A 362 -26.98 -13.29 15.63
N GLN A 363 -27.77 -12.74 16.57
CA GLN A 363 -28.55 -11.52 16.32
C GLN A 363 -27.65 -10.29 16.16
N CYS A 364 -26.64 -10.19 17.02
CA CYS A 364 -25.67 -9.11 17.04
C CYS A 364 -24.43 -9.42 16.20
N ARG A 365 -24.37 -10.63 15.63
CA ARG A 365 -23.29 -11.15 14.79
C ARG A 365 -21.92 -11.01 15.45
N ASN A 366 -21.88 -11.27 16.75
CA ASN A 366 -20.68 -11.14 17.57
C ASN A 366 -20.53 -12.36 18.50
N TYR A 367 -19.31 -12.65 18.93
CA TYR A 367 -19.01 -13.63 19.95
C TYR A 367 -18.00 -13.09 20.97
N MET A 368 -18.04 -13.63 22.18
CA MET A 368 -17.09 -13.34 23.26
C MET A 368 -16.34 -14.60 23.66
N VAL A 369 -15.06 -14.43 23.99
CA VAL A 369 -14.19 -15.52 24.45
C VAL A 369 -13.81 -15.31 25.90
N TRP A 370 -14.01 -16.34 26.70
CA TRP A 370 -13.63 -16.43 28.10
C TRP A 370 -12.66 -17.59 28.29
N VAL A 371 -11.63 -17.39 29.10
CA VAL A 371 -10.69 -18.43 29.49
C VAL A 371 -10.60 -18.40 31.01
N ASP A 372 -10.85 -19.55 31.63
CA ASP A 372 -10.81 -19.74 33.09
C ASP A 372 -11.61 -18.69 33.87
N GLY A 373 -12.77 -18.30 33.33
CA GLY A 373 -13.67 -17.33 33.95
C GLY A 373 -13.31 -15.86 33.72
N VAL A 374 -12.28 -15.57 32.91
CA VAL A 374 -11.89 -14.20 32.53
C VAL A 374 -12.15 -13.96 31.05
N ARG A 375 -12.81 -12.84 30.71
CA ARG A 375 -13.03 -12.44 29.31
C ARG A 375 -11.70 -11.98 28.70
N ILE A 376 -11.25 -12.67 27.66
CA ILE A 376 -9.99 -12.36 26.96
C ILE A 376 -10.19 -11.69 25.61
N GLY A 377 -11.40 -11.76 25.04
CA GLY A 377 -11.65 -11.20 23.71
C GLY A 377 -13.03 -11.49 23.14
N GLY A 378 -13.10 -11.44 21.81
CA GLY A 378 -14.30 -11.63 21.01
C GLY A 378 -14.04 -11.26 19.55
N GLY A 379 -15.05 -11.44 18.71
CA GLY A 379 -14.98 -11.12 17.29
C GLY A 379 -16.35 -11.17 16.63
N ASP A 380 -16.38 -11.04 15.31
CA ASP A 380 -17.62 -11.10 14.55
C ASP A 380 -17.91 -12.51 14.06
N ILE A 381 -19.18 -12.84 13.90
CA ILE A 381 -19.64 -14.15 13.41
C ILE A 381 -20.78 -13.97 12.42
N ALA A 382 -20.75 -14.72 11.32
CA ALA A 382 -21.89 -14.82 10.41
C ALA A 382 -23.06 -15.59 11.03
N ASP A 383 -24.27 -15.39 10.53
CA ASP A 383 -25.50 -16.00 11.05
C ASP A 383 -25.96 -17.25 10.29
N ASP A 384 -25.18 -17.75 9.32
CA ASP A 384 -25.54 -18.91 8.49
C ASP A 384 -25.56 -20.23 9.26
N SER A 385 -24.77 -20.35 10.33
CA SER A 385 -24.77 -21.54 11.18
C SER A 385 -25.91 -21.56 12.21
N LYS A 386 -26.65 -20.46 12.36
CA LYS A 386 -27.65 -20.30 13.43
C LYS A 386 -28.71 -21.40 13.43
N ASP A 387 -29.33 -21.63 12.27
CA ASP A 387 -30.45 -22.57 12.16
C ASP A 387 -29.99 -24.01 12.35
N THR A 388 -28.82 -24.37 11.80
CA THR A 388 -28.18 -25.67 12.03
C THR A 388 -27.92 -25.91 13.51
N ILE A 389 -27.43 -24.91 14.24
CA ILE A 389 -27.20 -25.00 15.68
C ILE A 389 -28.52 -25.09 16.47
N ASN A 390 -29.57 -24.39 16.05
CA ASN A 390 -30.87 -24.47 16.71
C ASN A 390 -31.50 -25.87 16.61
N LEU A 391 -31.37 -26.51 15.44
CA LEU A 391 -31.84 -27.88 15.22
C LEU A 391 -31.21 -28.90 16.19
N ILE A 392 -29.98 -28.64 16.68
CA ILE A 392 -29.32 -29.45 17.70
C ILE A 392 -30.11 -29.46 19.01
N PHE A 393 -30.57 -28.29 19.45
CA PHE A 393 -31.32 -28.17 20.70
C PHE A 393 -32.75 -28.70 20.54
N GLU A 394 -33.39 -28.44 19.40
CA GLU A 394 -34.74 -28.92 19.08
C GLU A 394 -34.82 -30.45 19.00
N SER A 395 -33.70 -31.12 18.69
CA SER A 395 -33.58 -32.58 18.67
C SER A 395 -33.17 -33.18 20.02
N ASP A 396 -33.23 -32.42 21.12
CA ASP A 396 -32.80 -32.85 22.46
C ASP A 396 -31.37 -33.41 22.48
N CYS A 397 -30.48 -32.83 21.67
CA CYS A 397 -29.11 -33.29 21.47
C CYS A 397 -28.99 -34.72 20.89
N GLN A 398 -30.07 -35.35 20.42
CA GLN A 398 -30.07 -36.72 19.88
C GLN A 398 -30.05 -36.73 18.34
N HIS A 399 -28.99 -37.35 17.79
CA HIS A 399 -28.80 -37.74 16.38
C HIS A 399 -28.91 -36.65 15.29
N PHE A 400 -27.74 -36.22 14.79
CA PHE A 400 -27.57 -35.57 13.49
C PHE A 400 -27.55 -36.63 12.39
N SER A 401 -28.65 -36.79 11.65
CA SER A 401 -28.63 -37.56 10.41
C SER A 401 -28.26 -36.59 9.28
N TYR A 402 -27.08 -36.77 8.70
CA TYR A 402 -26.61 -35.99 7.55
C TYR A 402 -27.51 -36.24 6.34
N HIS A 403 -28.17 -35.19 5.85
CA HIS A 403 -28.80 -35.16 4.53
C HIS A 403 -28.20 -34.06 3.68
#